data_AF-H0ED04-F1
#
_entry.id   AF-H0ED04-F1
#
_cell.length_a   1.000
_cell.length_b   1.000
_cell.length_c   1.000
_cell.angle_alpha   90.00
_cell.angle_beta   90.00
_cell.angle_gamma   90.00
#
_symmetry.space_group_name_H-M   'P 1'
#
loop_
_entity.id
_entity.type
_entity.pdbx_description
1 polymer ?
#
loop_
_entity_poly.entity_id
_entity_poly.type
_entity_poly.pdbx_seq_one_letter_code
_entity_poly.pdbx_strand_id
1 'polypeptide(L)'
;MNLPQESRSIASYTTRLDQTLKILEERVKQQEQLLEEGTQDSIQQTQADLEDTRQRLAKETRILVLQSQIDDRTQKPQSQVAKDMLRELEAKENYYNEETRRLVKAFQTFINDHLAPMLAAEELGGPIVGDDLGVDETMLEAGFNAQGRAKKPKNLPSEDKRQQRIDQIWGSKPQSGDMAEAEQTWDEKDAAGAEMRDLTEQLLNRLVEAGGTGPGAYVELTRESAAARFLVRSKVAQFHPRDARKLRLVDFGGEVED
;
A
#
# COMPACT_ATOMS: atom_id res chain seq x y z
N MET A 1 15.84 83.92 98.78
CA MET A 1 15.84 83.65 97.32
C MET A 1 16.52 82.30 97.11
N ASN A 2 15.79 81.23 96.78
CA ASN A 2 16.38 79.91 96.51
C ASN A 2 15.49 79.16 95.49
N LEU A 3 15.65 79.50 94.20
CA LEU A 3 14.94 78.91 93.05
C LEU A 3 15.76 77.96 92.10
N PRO A 4 16.88 77.27 92.46
CA PRO A 4 17.61 76.44 91.46
C PRO A 4 17.27 74.94 91.44
N GLN A 5 16.46 74.41 92.36
CA GLN A 5 16.26 72.96 92.54
C GLN A 5 15.10 72.39 91.71
N GLU A 6 13.98 73.11 91.54
CA GLU A 6 12.81 72.64 90.79
C GLU A 6 13.08 72.54 89.27
N SER A 7 13.87 73.47 88.71
CA SER A 7 14.23 73.49 87.28
C SER A 7 15.12 72.30 86.90
N ARG A 8 15.99 71.85 87.82
CA ARG A 8 16.84 70.66 87.64
C ARG A 8 16.04 69.37 87.71
N SER A 9 15.02 69.32 88.56
CA SER A 9 14.07 68.20 88.62
C SER A 9 13.32 68.05 87.29
N ILE A 10 12.71 69.12 86.78
CA ILE A 10 11.92 69.11 85.53
C ILE A 10 12.77 68.65 84.32
N ALA A 11 14.00 69.16 84.17
CA ALA A 11 14.90 68.74 83.09
C ALA A 11 15.31 67.26 83.18
N SER A 12 15.41 66.70 84.39
CA SER A 12 15.68 65.26 84.58
C SER A 12 14.48 64.39 84.23
N TYR A 13 13.26 64.89 84.49
CA TYR A 13 12.01 64.22 84.14
C TYR A 13 11.78 64.20 82.62
N THR A 14 12.04 65.31 81.92
CA THR A 14 11.92 65.36 80.45
C THR A 14 12.91 64.44 79.77
N THR A 15 14.17 64.41 80.22
CA THR A 15 15.20 63.51 79.67
C THR A 15 14.84 62.02 79.85
N ARG A 16 14.27 61.66 81.01
CA ARG A 16 13.78 60.29 81.25
C ARG A 16 12.59 59.94 80.37
N LEU A 17 11.66 60.88 80.19
CA LEU A 17 10.50 60.68 79.31
C LEU A 17 10.93 60.49 77.85
N ASP A 18 11.86 61.30 77.36
CA ASP A 18 12.43 61.17 76.01
C ASP A 18 13.17 59.83 75.84
N GLN A 19 13.92 59.38 76.85
CA GLN A 19 14.52 58.05 76.84
C GLN A 19 13.48 56.93 76.81
N THR A 20 12.39 57.04 77.59
CA THR A 20 11.33 56.03 77.58
C THR A 20 10.56 56.01 76.26
N LEU A 21 10.30 57.16 75.66
CA LEU A 21 9.68 57.27 74.34
C LEU A 21 10.55 56.61 73.27
N LYS A 22 11.85 56.90 73.28
CA LYS A 22 12.79 56.30 72.33
C LYS A 22 12.88 54.78 72.46
N ILE A 23 12.90 54.26 73.70
CA ILE A 23 12.89 52.81 73.95
C ILE A 23 11.57 52.17 73.49
N LEU A 24 10.43 52.85 73.68
CA LEU A 24 9.12 52.37 73.22
C LEU A 24 9.03 52.36 71.70
N GLU A 25 9.48 53.42 71.03
CA GLU A 25 9.56 53.48 69.55
C GLU A 25 10.43 52.35 68.99
N GLU A 26 11.58 52.10 69.62
CA GLU A 26 12.49 51.03 69.20
C GLU A 26 11.88 49.64 69.42
N ARG A 27 11.12 49.44 70.51
CA ARG A 27 10.36 48.19 70.74
C ARG A 27 9.21 47.99 69.78
N VAL A 28 8.44 49.04 69.48
CA VAL A 28 7.35 48.96 68.50
C VAL A 28 7.91 48.58 67.14
N LYS A 29 9.00 49.23 66.72
CA LYS A 29 9.68 48.91 65.46
C LYS A 29 10.21 47.47 65.44
N GLN A 30 10.78 46.98 66.54
CA GLN A 30 11.19 45.58 66.67
C GLN A 30 10.00 44.61 66.61
N GLN A 31 8.87 44.93 67.23
CA GLN A 31 7.66 44.10 67.18
C GLN A 31 7.03 44.09 65.79
N GLU A 32 6.96 45.23 65.12
CA GLU A 32 6.49 45.34 63.74
C GLU A 32 7.34 44.47 62.82
N GLN A 33 8.67 44.55 62.95
CA GLN A 33 9.58 43.75 62.13
C GLN A 33 9.44 42.24 62.39
N LEU A 34 9.31 41.82 63.66
CA LEU A 34 9.09 40.41 64.01
C LEU A 34 7.73 39.89 63.51
N LEU A 35 6.69 40.75 63.50
CA LEU A 35 5.38 40.41 62.97
C LEU A 35 5.42 40.31 61.44
N GLU A 36 6.12 41.22 60.75
CA GLU A 36 6.33 41.16 59.31
C GLU A 36 7.09 39.90 58.91
N GLU A 37 8.20 39.59 59.59
CA GLU A 37 8.99 38.38 59.36
C GLU A 37 8.15 37.11 59.60
N GLY A 38 7.44 37.02 60.74
CA GLY A 38 6.60 35.86 61.06
C GLY A 38 5.39 35.69 60.15
N THR A 39 4.79 36.79 59.67
CA THR A 39 3.69 36.71 58.69
C THR A 39 4.20 36.31 57.31
N GLN A 40 5.37 36.80 56.91
CA GLN A 40 6.00 36.46 55.64
C GLN A 40 6.42 34.98 55.60
N ASP A 41 6.98 34.45 56.69
CA ASP A 41 7.32 33.03 56.80
C ASP A 41 6.07 32.13 56.74
N SER A 42 4.99 32.53 57.43
CA SER A 42 3.70 31.81 57.40
C SER A 42 3.07 31.82 55.98
N ILE A 43 3.15 32.94 55.27
CA ILE A 43 2.67 33.05 53.89
C ILE A 43 3.51 32.15 52.96
N GLN A 44 4.83 32.13 53.11
CA GLN A 44 5.69 31.27 52.28
C GLN A 44 5.42 29.79 52.53
N GLN A 45 5.24 29.40 53.80
CA GLN A 45 4.95 28.02 54.16
C GLN A 45 3.59 27.56 53.62
N THR A 46 2.56 28.40 53.78
CA THR A 46 1.22 28.09 53.23
C THR A 46 1.19 28.05 51.71
N GLN A 47 2.00 28.87 51.03
CA GLN A 47 2.15 28.79 49.56
C GLN A 47 2.81 27.47 49.13
N ALA A 48 3.87 27.04 49.81
CA ALA A 48 4.56 25.78 49.52
C ALA A 48 3.63 24.56 49.72
N ASP A 49 2.83 24.56 50.80
CA ASP A 49 1.85 23.50 51.07
C ASP A 49 0.74 23.46 50.00
N LEU A 50 0.30 24.64 49.52
CA LEU A 50 -0.69 24.74 48.47
C LEU A 50 -0.15 24.24 47.12
N GLU A 51 1.11 24.53 46.80
CA GLU A 51 1.76 23.99 45.61
C GLU A 51 1.91 22.47 45.66
N ASP A 52 2.31 21.90 46.81
CA ASP A 52 2.43 20.45 46.99
C ASP A 52 1.08 19.74 46.83
N THR A 53 0.03 20.26 47.48
CA THR A 53 -1.33 19.69 47.35
C THR A 53 -1.82 19.75 45.91
N ARG A 54 -1.56 20.85 45.19
CA ARG A 54 -1.90 20.99 43.77
C ARG A 54 -1.17 19.96 42.91
N GLN A 55 0.12 19.72 43.17
CA GLN A 55 0.88 18.70 42.44
C GLN A 55 0.37 17.29 42.72
N ARG A 56 -0.02 16.97 43.96
CA ARG A 56 -0.64 15.68 44.31
C ARG A 56 -1.96 15.47 43.55
N LEU A 57 -2.86 16.44 43.59
CA LEU A 57 -4.15 16.35 42.89
C LEU A 57 -3.98 16.20 41.37
N ALA A 58 -3.01 16.89 40.77
CA ALA A 58 -2.72 16.76 39.34
C ALA A 58 -2.25 15.33 38.99
N LYS A 59 -1.43 14.70 39.84
CA LYS A 59 -0.98 13.32 39.67
C LYS A 59 -2.13 12.32 39.83
N GLU A 60 -2.98 12.49 40.85
CA GLU A 60 -4.17 11.64 41.06
C GLU A 60 -5.13 11.71 39.87
N THR A 61 -5.40 12.92 39.37
CA THR A 61 -6.22 13.12 38.17
C THR A 61 -5.62 12.39 36.96
N ARG A 62 -4.29 12.46 36.80
CA ARG A 62 -3.60 11.75 35.72
C ARG A 62 -3.68 10.23 35.88
N ILE A 63 -3.56 9.71 37.09
CA ILE A 63 -3.70 8.28 37.39
C ILE A 63 -5.10 7.80 37.00
N LEU A 64 -6.16 8.52 37.37
CA LEU A 64 -7.54 8.18 37.02
C LEU A 64 -7.77 8.17 35.50
N VAL A 65 -7.24 9.18 34.78
CA VAL A 65 -7.31 9.22 33.31
C VAL A 65 -6.57 8.03 32.69
N LEU A 66 -5.38 7.69 33.20
CA LEU A 66 -4.62 6.55 32.69
C LEU A 66 -5.30 5.22 32.98
N GLN A 67 -5.91 5.06 34.16
CA GLN A 67 -6.70 3.87 34.51
C GLN A 67 -7.91 3.72 33.57
N SER A 68 -8.68 4.78 33.35
CA SER A 68 -9.78 4.78 32.39
C SER A 68 -9.32 4.40 30.97
N GLN A 69 -8.18 4.92 30.51
CA GLN A 69 -7.61 4.57 29.20
C GLN A 69 -7.15 3.12 29.11
N ILE A 70 -6.63 2.56 30.21
CA ILE A 70 -6.28 1.14 30.30
C ILE A 70 -7.56 0.31 30.24
N ASP A 71 -8.59 0.65 31.01
CA ASP A 71 -9.87 -0.07 31.00
C ASP A 71 -10.53 -0.03 29.62
N ASP A 72 -10.57 1.12 28.95
CA ASP A 72 -11.08 1.27 27.58
C ASP A 72 -10.31 0.39 26.57
N ARG A 73 -8.99 0.27 26.72
CA ARG A 73 -8.16 -0.61 25.89
C ARG A 73 -8.32 -2.08 26.23
N THR A 74 -8.55 -2.39 27.51
CA THR A 74 -8.71 -3.77 28.00
C THR A 74 -10.10 -4.32 27.65
N GLN A 75 -11.09 -3.44 27.42
CA GLN A 75 -12.44 -3.82 27.00
C GLN A 75 -12.59 -4.27 25.53
N LYS A 76 -11.58 -4.06 24.67
CA LYS A 76 -11.53 -4.79 23.39
C LYS A 76 -10.77 -6.09 23.62
N PRO A 77 -11.47 -7.23 23.79
CA PRO A 77 -10.77 -8.49 23.96
C PRO A 77 -9.90 -8.73 22.71
N GLN A 78 -8.68 -9.23 22.89
CA GLN A 78 -7.76 -9.52 21.77
C GLN A 78 -8.41 -10.39 20.69
N SER A 79 -9.39 -11.22 21.07
CA SER A 79 -10.23 -11.99 20.15
C SER A 79 -11.08 -11.11 19.22
N GLN A 80 -11.53 -9.94 19.64
CA GLN A 80 -12.27 -9.00 18.81
C GLN A 80 -11.33 -8.24 17.85
N VAL A 81 -10.14 -7.84 18.31
CA VAL A 81 -9.11 -7.24 17.44
C VAL A 81 -8.69 -8.22 16.35
N ALA A 82 -8.43 -9.49 16.72
CA ALA A 82 -8.10 -10.54 15.76
C ALA A 82 -9.24 -10.80 14.76
N LYS A 83 -10.51 -10.80 15.21
CA LYS A 83 -11.67 -10.91 14.34
C LYS A 83 -11.82 -9.73 13.38
N ASP A 84 -11.57 -8.51 13.85
CA ASP A 84 -11.66 -7.32 13.01
C ASP A 84 -10.52 -7.29 11.97
N MET A 85 -9.29 -7.70 12.34
CA MET A 85 -8.20 -7.91 11.38
C MET A 85 -8.53 -8.98 10.35
N LEU A 86 -9.14 -10.10 10.78
CA LEU A 86 -9.52 -11.19 9.89
C LEU A 86 -10.57 -10.74 8.88
N ARG A 87 -11.57 -9.97 9.32
CA ARG A 87 -12.57 -9.34 8.43
C ARG A 87 -11.93 -8.37 7.44
N GLU A 88 -10.93 -7.60 7.87
CA GLU A 88 -10.22 -6.68 6.97
C GLU A 88 -9.43 -7.46 5.90
N LEU A 89 -8.76 -8.55 6.28
CA LEU A 89 -8.07 -9.43 5.34
C LEU A 89 -9.05 -10.10 4.36
N GLU A 90 -10.17 -10.64 4.85
CA GLU A 90 -11.24 -11.21 4.01
C GLU A 90 -11.81 -10.17 3.04
N ALA A 91 -12.01 -8.92 3.48
CA ALA A 91 -12.48 -7.84 2.61
C ALA A 91 -11.46 -7.50 1.52
N LYS A 92 -10.17 -7.45 1.85
CA LYS A 92 -9.09 -7.23 0.87
C LYS A 92 -8.97 -8.38 -0.11
N GLU A 93 -9.03 -9.62 0.36
CA GLU A 93 -9.01 -10.81 -0.48
C GLU A 93 -10.17 -10.78 -1.49
N ASN A 94 -11.39 -10.50 -1.02
CA ASN A 94 -12.56 -10.39 -1.89
C ASN A 94 -12.40 -9.28 -2.93
N TYR A 95 -11.90 -8.12 -2.52
CA TYR A 95 -11.62 -7.00 -3.44
C TYR A 95 -10.63 -7.39 -4.54
N TYR A 96 -9.49 -8.00 -4.19
CA TYR A 96 -8.49 -8.41 -5.18
C TYR A 96 -8.99 -9.54 -6.08
N ASN A 97 -9.81 -10.45 -5.55
CA ASN A 97 -10.46 -11.51 -6.34
C ASN A 97 -11.44 -10.92 -7.37
N GLU A 98 -12.22 -9.92 -7.00
CA GLU A 98 -13.14 -9.22 -7.92
C GLU A 98 -12.37 -8.45 -9.00
N GLU A 99 -11.35 -7.70 -8.61
CA GLU A 99 -10.55 -6.92 -9.57
C GLU A 99 -9.77 -7.83 -10.52
N THR A 100 -9.23 -8.95 -10.02
CA THR A 100 -8.58 -9.97 -10.86
C THR A 100 -9.55 -10.55 -11.89
N ARG A 101 -10.77 -10.92 -11.48
CA ARG A 101 -11.79 -11.42 -12.41
C ARG A 101 -12.15 -10.40 -13.47
N ARG A 102 -12.25 -9.12 -13.10
CA ARG A 102 -12.53 -8.03 -14.04
C ARG A 102 -11.39 -7.86 -15.03
N LEU A 103 -10.14 -7.87 -14.55
CA LEU A 103 -8.95 -7.73 -15.37
C LEU A 103 -8.79 -8.90 -16.35
N VAL A 104 -8.98 -10.15 -15.88
CA VAL A 104 -8.90 -11.34 -16.74
C VAL A 104 -9.95 -11.29 -17.85
N LYS A 105 -11.18 -10.85 -17.56
CA LYS A 105 -12.22 -10.67 -18.59
C LYS A 105 -11.82 -9.60 -19.61
N ALA A 106 -11.37 -8.44 -19.15
CA ALA A 106 -10.92 -7.36 -20.03
C ALA A 106 -9.74 -7.80 -20.92
N PHE A 107 -8.81 -8.57 -20.36
CA PHE A 107 -7.69 -9.14 -21.09
C PHE A 107 -8.13 -10.17 -22.13
N GLN A 108 -9.06 -11.06 -21.80
CA GLN A 108 -9.64 -12.01 -22.77
C GLN A 108 -10.35 -11.30 -23.92
N THR A 109 -11.14 -10.26 -23.63
CA THR A 109 -11.77 -9.43 -24.66
C THR A 109 -10.72 -8.74 -25.54
N PHE A 110 -9.69 -8.15 -24.94
CA PHE A 110 -8.60 -7.53 -25.69
C PHE A 110 -7.87 -8.54 -26.60
N ILE A 111 -7.63 -9.75 -26.10
CA ILE A 111 -7.02 -10.81 -26.90
C ILE A 111 -7.89 -11.11 -28.11
N ASN A 112 -9.17 -11.41 -27.90
CA ASN A 112 -10.04 -11.87 -28.98
C ASN A 112 -10.32 -10.77 -30.02
N ASP A 113 -10.58 -9.54 -29.55
CA ASP A 113 -11.06 -8.46 -30.42
C ASP A 113 -9.92 -7.75 -31.16
N HIS A 114 -8.70 -7.76 -30.61
CA HIS A 114 -7.59 -6.98 -31.15
C HIS A 114 -6.35 -7.83 -31.41
N LEU A 115 -5.88 -8.57 -30.41
CA LEU A 115 -4.57 -9.21 -30.47
C LEU A 115 -4.56 -10.45 -31.38
N ALA A 116 -5.61 -11.26 -31.31
CA ALA A 116 -5.73 -12.55 -31.98
C ALA A 116 -5.63 -12.44 -33.52
N PRO A 117 -6.35 -11.52 -34.20
CA PRO A 117 -6.18 -11.33 -35.64
C PRO A 117 -4.75 -10.93 -36.03
N MET A 118 -4.11 -10.06 -35.24
CA MET A 118 -2.73 -9.62 -35.49
C MET A 118 -1.73 -10.77 -35.28
N LEU A 119 -1.89 -11.56 -34.22
CA LEU A 119 -1.04 -12.72 -33.95
C LEU A 119 -1.19 -13.78 -35.05
N ALA A 120 -2.42 -14.04 -35.50
CA ALA A 120 -2.70 -14.93 -36.60
C ALA A 120 -2.01 -14.48 -37.89
N ALA A 121 -2.05 -13.18 -38.19
CA ALA A 121 -1.34 -12.63 -39.34
C ALA A 121 0.18 -12.84 -39.25
N GLU A 122 0.80 -12.54 -38.11
CA GLU A 122 2.25 -12.73 -37.92
C GLU A 122 2.67 -14.20 -38.09
N GLU A 123 1.91 -15.15 -37.54
CA GLU A 123 2.17 -16.59 -37.70
C GLU A 123 2.04 -17.08 -39.14
N LEU A 124 1.09 -16.51 -39.89
CA LEU A 124 0.91 -16.79 -41.32
C LEU A 124 1.96 -16.09 -42.21
N GLY A 125 2.94 -15.40 -41.61
CA GLY A 125 4.01 -14.69 -42.29
C GLY A 125 3.62 -13.29 -42.77
N GLY A 126 2.58 -12.71 -42.18
CA GLY A 126 2.09 -11.36 -42.40
C GLY A 126 2.86 -10.29 -41.60
N PRO A 127 2.28 -9.09 -41.44
CA PRO A 127 2.92 -8.02 -40.67
C PRO A 127 3.08 -8.41 -39.20
N ILE A 128 4.08 -7.82 -38.55
CA ILE A 128 4.34 -8.02 -37.12
C ILE A 128 3.21 -7.36 -36.32
N VAL A 129 2.82 -7.97 -35.20
CA VAL A 129 1.82 -7.36 -34.30
C VAL A 129 2.24 -5.95 -33.90
N GLY A 130 1.41 -4.97 -34.25
CA GLY A 130 1.63 -3.53 -33.97
C GLY A 130 2.12 -2.70 -35.16
N ASP A 131 2.56 -3.32 -36.26
CA ASP A 131 3.05 -2.60 -37.45
C ASP A 131 1.93 -2.22 -38.42
N ASP A 132 0.92 -3.08 -38.57
CA ASP A 132 -0.27 -2.83 -39.40
C ASP A 132 -1.55 -3.22 -38.64
N LEU A 133 -2.53 -2.31 -38.61
CA LEU A 133 -3.79 -2.45 -37.87
C LEU A 133 -4.92 -2.99 -38.76
N GLY A 134 -4.70 -3.10 -40.08
CA GLY A 134 -5.72 -3.44 -41.07
C GLY A 134 -5.82 -4.93 -41.42
N VAL A 135 -5.67 -5.84 -40.46
CA VAL A 135 -5.83 -7.28 -40.71
C VAL A 135 -7.30 -7.66 -40.73
N ASP A 136 -7.80 -8.14 -41.87
CA ASP A 136 -9.15 -8.68 -42.01
C ASP A 136 -9.16 -10.22 -42.13
N GLU A 137 -10.33 -10.83 -41.93
CA GLU A 137 -10.52 -12.29 -41.98
C GLU A 137 -10.18 -12.86 -43.36
N THR A 138 -10.45 -12.12 -44.43
CA THR A 138 -10.15 -12.55 -45.81
C THR A 138 -8.66 -12.62 -46.09
N MET A 139 -7.86 -11.75 -45.46
CA MET A 139 -6.40 -11.77 -45.52
C MET A 139 -5.82 -12.97 -44.78
N LEU A 140 -6.40 -13.34 -43.63
CA LEU A 140 -6.00 -14.53 -42.88
C LEU A 140 -6.27 -15.81 -43.69
N GLU A 141 -7.46 -15.93 -44.29
CA GLU A 141 -7.83 -17.07 -45.14
C GLU A 141 -6.92 -17.21 -46.36
N ALA A 142 -6.63 -16.09 -47.04
CA ALA A 142 -5.73 -16.04 -48.20
C ALA A 142 -4.26 -16.33 -47.81
N GLY A 143 -3.88 -15.96 -46.59
CA GLY A 143 -2.52 -16.04 -46.05
C GLY A 143 -1.56 -15.02 -46.67
N PHE A 144 -0.32 -15.01 -46.17
CA PHE A 144 0.68 -14.02 -46.56
C PHE A 144 1.83 -14.65 -47.35
N ASN A 145 2.59 -13.81 -48.06
CA ASN A 145 3.84 -14.19 -48.70
C ASN A 145 5.04 -13.91 -47.77
N ALA A 146 6.23 -14.39 -48.13
CA ALA A 146 7.44 -14.18 -47.32
C ALA A 146 7.86 -12.70 -47.15
N GLN A 147 7.19 -11.76 -47.84
CA GLN A 147 7.40 -10.32 -47.70
C GLN A 147 6.34 -9.65 -46.83
N GLY A 148 5.48 -10.41 -46.13
CA GLY A 148 4.43 -9.85 -45.26
C GLY A 148 3.19 -9.34 -45.99
N ARG A 149 3.08 -9.54 -47.31
CA ARG A 149 1.95 -9.03 -48.10
C ARG A 149 0.88 -10.10 -48.25
N ALA A 150 -0.39 -9.69 -48.11
CA ALA A 150 -1.54 -10.57 -48.30
C ALA A 150 -1.55 -11.17 -49.72
N LYS A 151 -1.85 -12.46 -49.81
CA LYS A 151 -2.05 -13.14 -51.10
C LYS A 151 -3.36 -12.69 -51.74
N LYS A 152 -3.43 -12.76 -53.08
CA LYS A 152 -4.63 -12.38 -53.81
C LYS A 152 -5.81 -13.29 -53.42
N PRO A 153 -7.02 -12.75 -53.19
CA PRO A 153 -8.19 -13.52 -52.77
C PRO A 153 -8.66 -14.56 -53.80
N LYS A 154 -8.19 -14.48 -55.05
CA LYS A 154 -8.42 -15.52 -56.07
C LYS A 154 -7.77 -16.87 -55.75
N ASN A 155 -6.90 -16.93 -54.75
CA ASN A 155 -6.16 -18.13 -54.35
C ASN A 155 -6.61 -18.67 -52.98
N LEU A 156 -7.87 -18.46 -52.61
CA LEU A 156 -8.44 -19.01 -51.38
C LEU A 156 -8.26 -20.55 -51.37
N PRO A 157 -7.51 -21.09 -50.40
CA PRO A 157 -7.38 -22.54 -50.23
C PRO A 157 -8.71 -23.15 -49.82
N SER A 158 -8.94 -24.44 -50.10
CA SER A 158 -10.13 -25.13 -49.58
C SER A 158 -10.11 -25.16 -48.05
N GLU A 159 -11.28 -25.23 -47.43
CA GLU A 159 -11.42 -25.33 -45.96
C GLU A 159 -10.56 -26.46 -45.37
N ASP A 160 -10.50 -27.63 -46.02
CA ASP A 160 -9.63 -28.73 -45.56
C ASP A 160 -8.14 -28.35 -45.50
N LYS A 161 -7.66 -27.63 -46.52
CA LYS A 161 -6.27 -27.17 -46.55
C LYS A 161 -6.04 -26.02 -45.58
N ARG A 162 -7.07 -25.25 -45.25
CA ARG A 162 -7.02 -24.21 -44.23
C ARG A 162 -6.93 -24.84 -42.85
N GLN A 163 -7.82 -25.78 -42.52
CA GLN A 163 -7.79 -26.50 -41.25
C GLN A 163 -6.47 -27.27 -41.04
N GLN A 164 -5.94 -27.92 -42.09
CA GLN A 164 -4.61 -28.57 -42.01
C GLN A 164 -3.48 -27.60 -41.65
N ARG A 165 -3.51 -26.35 -42.16
CA ARG A 165 -2.53 -25.34 -41.77
C ARG A 165 -2.72 -24.92 -40.32
N ILE A 166 -3.97 -24.74 -39.89
CA ILE A 166 -4.30 -24.37 -38.51
C ILE A 166 -3.76 -25.44 -37.56
N ASP A 167 -4.06 -26.71 -37.85
CA ASP A 167 -3.60 -27.85 -37.05
C ASP A 167 -2.07 -27.98 -37.05
N GLN A 168 -1.39 -27.60 -38.14
CA GLN A 168 0.06 -27.63 -38.22
C GLN A 168 0.74 -26.52 -37.40
N ILE A 169 0.13 -25.34 -37.32
CA ILE A 169 0.71 -24.18 -36.62
C ILE A 169 0.34 -24.20 -35.13
N TRP A 170 -0.95 -24.36 -34.82
CA TRP A 170 -1.48 -24.24 -33.47
C TRP A 170 -1.84 -25.58 -32.82
N GLY A 171 -1.81 -26.69 -33.58
CA GLY A 171 -2.27 -27.99 -33.12
C GLY A 171 -3.77 -28.20 -33.35
N SER A 172 -4.22 -29.43 -33.16
CA SER A 172 -5.63 -29.78 -33.33
C SER A 172 -6.52 -29.06 -32.32
N LYS A 173 -7.74 -28.70 -32.75
CA LYS A 173 -8.76 -28.09 -31.90
C LYS A 173 -8.90 -28.87 -30.58
N PRO A 174 -8.85 -28.21 -29.41
CA PRO A 174 -9.07 -28.88 -28.13
C PRO A 174 -10.48 -29.50 -28.12
N GLN A 175 -10.56 -30.80 -27.80
CA GLN A 175 -11.82 -31.49 -27.57
C GLN A 175 -12.42 -30.99 -26.25
N SER A 176 -13.13 -29.86 -26.29
CA SER A 176 -14.06 -29.53 -25.21
C SER A 176 -15.22 -30.53 -25.27
N GLY A 177 -15.15 -31.54 -24.41
CA GLY A 177 -16.28 -32.43 -24.14
C GLY A 177 -17.44 -31.61 -23.59
N ASP A 178 -18.61 -31.86 -24.16
CA ASP A 178 -19.92 -31.29 -23.84
C ASP A 178 -20.29 -29.93 -24.46
N MET A 179 -21.50 -29.95 -25.04
CA MET A 179 -22.38 -28.86 -25.44
C MET A 179 -22.26 -28.37 -26.90
N ALA A 180 -23.14 -28.97 -27.70
CA ALA A 180 -23.92 -28.38 -28.79
C ALA A 180 -23.17 -27.83 -30.01
N GLU A 181 -23.61 -28.37 -31.15
CA GLU A 181 -23.52 -27.81 -32.50
C GLU A 181 -23.73 -26.29 -32.55
N ALA A 182 -22.65 -25.54 -32.36
CA ALA A 182 -22.44 -24.35 -33.16
C ALA A 182 -21.36 -24.70 -34.16
N GLU A 183 -21.64 -24.48 -35.44
CA GLU A 183 -20.68 -24.41 -36.54
C GLU A 183 -19.67 -23.27 -36.32
N GLN A 184 -19.07 -23.17 -35.13
CA GLN A 184 -17.95 -22.28 -34.87
C GLN A 184 -16.74 -22.87 -35.58
N THR A 185 -16.60 -22.41 -36.82
CA THR A 185 -15.42 -22.56 -37.66
C THR A 185 -14.22 -22.17 -36.83
N TRP A 186 -13.43 -23.17 -36.44
CA TRP A 186 -12.17 -22.95 -35.74
C TRP A 186 -11.24 -22.24 -36.71
N ASP A 187 -11.07 -20.95 -36.52
CA ASP A 187 -10.35 -20.08 -37.43
C ASP A 187 -8.97 -19.70 -36.88
N GLU A 188 -8.16 -19.03 -37.71
CA GLU A 188 -6.80 -18.65 -37.31
C GLU A 188 -6.80 -17.67 -36.13
N LYS A 189 -7.81 -16.80 -36.01
CA LYS A 189 -7.92 -15.85 -34.88
C LYS A 189 -8.21 -16.59 -33.57
N ASP A 190 -9.14 -17.54 -33.57
CA ASP A 190 -9.51 -18.33 -32.41
C ASP A 190 -8.34 -19.19 -31.94
N ALA A 191 -7.61 -19.79 -32.88
CA ALA A 191 -6.42 -20.60 -32.60
C ALA A 191 -5.29 -19.75 -31.99
N ALA A 192 -4.97 -18.59 -32.59
CA ALA A 192 -3.95 -17.68 -32.06
C ALA A 192 -4.35 -17.08 -30.70
N GLY A 193 -5.63 -16.74 -30.53
CA GLY A 193 -6.17 -16.25 -29.26
C GLY A 193 -6.18 -17.30 -28.16
N ALA A 194 -6.43 -18.57 -28.49
CA ALA A 194 -6.32 -19.69 -27.55
C ALA A 194 -4.86 -19.89 -27.11
N GLU A 195 -3.91 -19.96 -28.06
CA GLU A 195 -2.48 -20.11 -27.75
C GLU A 195 -1.98 -18.97 -26.83
N MET A 196 -2.37 -17.73 -27.11
CA MET A 196 -1.98 -16.57 -26.30
C MET A 196 -2.52 -16.66 -24.85
N ARG A 197 -3.76 -17.13 -24.68
CA ARG A 197 -4.37 -17.33 -23.36
C ARG A 197 -3.67 -18.45 -22.61
N ASP A 198 -3.50 -19.61 -23.25
CA ASP A 198 -2.87 -20.79 -22.65
C ASP A 198 -1.42 -20.51 -22.25
N LEU A 199 -0.66 -19.80 -23.08
CA LEU A 199 0.72 -19.42 -22.75
C LEU A 199 0.76 -18.43 -21.57
N THR A 200 -0.13 -17.44 -21.55
CA THR A 200 -0.17 -16.46 -20.44
C THR A 200 -0.57 -17.13 -19.13
N GLU A 201 -1.54 -18.04 -19.17
CA GLU A 201 -1.95 -18.83 -18.01
C GLU A 201 -0.80 -19.70 -17.48
N GLN A 202 -0.09 -20.41 -18.35
CA GLN A 202 1.07 -21.20 -17.96
C GLN A 202 2.17 -20.34 -17.33
N LEU A 203 2.44 -19.16 -17.88
CA LEU A 203 3.45 -18.24 -17.33
C LEU A 203 3.05 -17.70 -15.95
N LEU A 204 1.78 -17.33 -15.76
CA LEU A 204 1.26 -16.86 -14.46
C LEU A 204 1.31 -17.97 -13.41
N ASN A 205 0.85 -19.18 -13.76
CA ASN A 205 0.88 -20.32 -12.85
C ASN A 205 2.32 -20.65 -12.45
N ARG A 206 3.28 -20.67 -13.40
CA ARG A 206 4.69 -20.90 -13.10
C ARG A 206 5.32 -19.82 -12.24
N LEU A 207 4.95 -18.55 -12.43
CA LEU A 207 5.46 -17.47 -11.58
C LEU A 207 5.03 -17.65 -10.13
N VAL A 208 3.75 -18.00 -9.92
CA VAL A 208 3.18 -18.25 -8.59
C VAL A 208 3.81 -19.49 -7.96
N GLU A 209 3.91 -20.60 -8.70
CA GLU A 209 4.54 -21.84 -8.22
C GLU A 209 6.00 -21.67 -7.84
N ALA A 210 6.75 -20.85 -8.58
CA ALA A 210 8.16 -20.58 -8.32
C ALA A 210 8.40 -19.55 -7.21
N GLY A 211 7.36 -18.83 -6.77
CA GLY A 211 7.47 -17.76 -5.79
C GLY A 211 8.30 -16.56 -6.27
N GLY A 212 8.30 -16.26 -7.57
CA GLY A 212 9.02 -15.14 -8.18
C GLY A 212 9.91 -15.52 -9.36
N THR A 213 10.95 -14.72 -9.65
CA THR A 213 11.77 -14.82 -10.89
C THR A 213 12.85 -15.91 -10.92
N GLY A 214 12.77 -16.91 -10.03
CA GLY A 214 13.78 -17.96 -9.91
C GLY A 214 13.87 -18.91 -11.11
N PRO A 215 14.83 -19.87 -11.11
CA PRO A 215 15.01 -20.85 -12.18
C PRO A 215 13.77 -21.74 -12.47
N GLY A 216 12.84 -21.84 -11.51
CA GLY A 216 11.58 -22.57 -11.67
C GLY A 216 10.49 -21.82 -12.46
N ALA A 217 10.65 -20.52 -12.67
CA ALA A 217 9.64 -19.67 -13.32
C ALA A 217 9.61 -19.79 -14.86
N TYR A 218 10.46 -20.65 -15.43
CA TYR A 218 10.52 -20.86 -16.88
C TYR A 218 9.50 -21.90 -17.33
N VAL A 219 8.71 -21.53 -18.33
CA VAL A 219 7.89 -22.41 -19.17
C VAL A 219 8.73 -22.86 -20.36
N GLU A 220 8.62 -24.13 -20.74
CA GLU A 220 9.24 -24.67 -21.95
C GLU A 220 8.28 -24.53 -23.14
N LEU A 221 8.77 -23.90 -24.20
CA LEU A 221 8.04 -23.66 -25.43
C LEU A 221 8.27 -24.81 -26.40
N THR A 222 7.18 -25.30 -26.99
CA THR A 222 7.20 -26.34 -28.03
C THR A 222 7.77 -25.81 -29.34
N ARG A 223 7.47 -24.55 -29.67
CA ARG A 223 7.90 -23.82 -30.87
C ARG A 223 8.11 -22.35 -30.58
N GLU A 224 8.76 -21.66 -31.51
CA GLU A 224 8.85 -20.19 -31.49
C GLU A 224 7.56 -19.59 -32.06
N SER A 225 6.61 -19.23 -31.19
CA SER A 225 5.33 -18.62 -31.58
C SER A 225 5.37 -17.09 -31.59
N ALA A 226 4.50 -16.48 -32.39
CA ALA A 226 4.25 -15.05 -32.42
C ALA A 226 3.77 -14.54 -31.06
N ALA A 227 2.99 -15.34 -30.32
CA ALA A 227 2.58 -15.02 -28.94
C ALA A 227 3.81 -14.83 -28.03
N ALA A 228 4.77 -15.77 -28.06
CA ALA A 228 6.00 -15.66 -27.29
C ALA A 228 6.84 -14.44 -27.72
N ARG A 229 7.00 -14.21 -29.03
CA ARG A 229 7.71 -13.02 -29.54
C ARG A 229 7.04 -11.72 -29.09
N PHE A 230 5.71 -11.64 -29.19
CA PHE A 230 4.93 -10.49 -28.79
C PHE A 230 5.14 -10.18 -27.31
N LEU A 231 5.01 -11.17 -26.43
CA LEU A 231 5.24 -11.01 -24.98
C LEU A 231 6.65 -10.48 -24.65
N VAL A 232 7.66 -10.93 -25.38
CA VAL A 232 9.04 -10.45 -25.19
C VAL A 232 9.23 -9.03 -25.74
N ARG A 233 8.64 -8.72 -26.90
CA ARG A 233 8.69 -7.37 -27.49
C ARG A 233 7.96 -6.35 -26.62
N SER A 234 6.82 -6.71 -26.04
CA SER A 234 6.03 -5.88 -25.12
C SER A 234 6.59 -5.82 -23.70
N LYS A 235 7.74 -6.46 -23.44
CA LYS A 235 8.50 -6.41 -22.17
C LYS A 235 7.78 -7.03 -20.98
N VAL A 236 6.80 -7.90 -21.23
CA VAL A 236 6.10 -8.65 -20.15
C VAL A 236 6.72 -10.03 -19.89
N ALA A 237 7.51 -10.54 -20.84
CA ALA A 237 8.22 -11.81 -20.69
C ALA A 237 9.67 -11.70 -21.17
N GLN A 238 10.49 -12.67 -20.77
CA GLN A 238 11.90 -12.76 -21.14
C GLN A 238 12.30 -14.19 -21.45
N PHE A 239 13.06 -14.38 -22.53
CA PHE A 239 13.70 -15.65 -22.83
C PHE A 239 14.82 -15.95 -21.84
N HIS A 240 15.11 -17.24 -21.65
CA HIS A 240 16.29 -17.65 -20.93
C HIS A 240 17.56 -17.26 -21.71
N PRO A 241 18.59 -16.66 -21.07
CA PRO A 241 19.76 -16.12 -21.78
C PRO A 241 20.54 -17.13 -22.64
N ARG A 242 20.39 -18.42 -22.34
CA ARG A 242 21.08 -19.52 -23.03
C ARG A 242 20.15 -20.49 -23.74
N ASP A 243 18.83 -20.33 -23.59
CA ASP A 243 17.85 -21.27 -24.10
C ASP A 243 16.60 -20.54 -24.62
N ALA A 244 16.54 -20.36 -25.94
CA ALA A 244 15.42 -19.65 -26.59
C ALA A 244 14.09 -20.41 -26.50
N ARG A 245 14.08 -21.67 -26.01
CA ARG A 245 12.85 -22.42 -25.76
C ARG A 245 12.29 -22.20 -24.36
N LYS A 246 12.98 -21.45 -23.51
CA LYS A 246 12.51 -21.17 -22.14
C LYS A 246 12.07 -19.73 -22.03
N LEU A 247 10.84 -19.53 -21.56
CA LEU A 247 10.22 -18.22 -21.40
C LEU A 247 9.74 -18.06 -19.96
N ARG A 248 9.96 -16.89 -19.36
CA ARG A 248 9.40 -16.54 -18.04
C ARG A 248 8.69 -15.20 -18.08
N LEU A 249 7.72 -15.02 -17.19
CA LEU A 249 7.10 -13.72 -16.95
C LEU A 249 8.08 -12.80 -16.22
N VAL A 250 8.00 -11.49 -16.50
CA VAL A 250 8.58 -10.47 -15.62
C VAL A 250 7.73 -10.40 -14.36
N ASP A 251 8.35 -10.54 -13.20
CA ASP A 251 7.64 -10.43 -11.93
C ASP A 251 7.33 -8.97 -11.61
N PHE A 252 6.06 -8.59 -11.74
CA PHE A 252 5.57 -7.26 -11.40
C PHE A 252 5.13 -7.13 -9.94
N GLY A 253 4.99 -8.26 -9.23
CA GLY A 253 4.56 -8.29 -7.83
C GLY A 253 5.72 -8.42 -6.84
N GLY A 254 6.90 -8.83 -7.32
CA GLY A 254 8.11 -8.94 -6.51
C GLY A 254 8.52 -7.59 -5.93
N GLU A 255 8.69 -7.54 -4.61
CA GLU A 255 9.29 -6.41 -3.92
C GLU A 255 10.82 -6.51 -4.08
N VAL A 256 11.45 -5.41 -4.50
CA VAL A 256 12.91 -5.28 -4.44
C VAL A 256 13.23 -4.89 -3.00
N GLU A 257 13.61 -5.85 -2.16
CA GLU A 257 14.30 -5.54 -0.91
C GLU A 257 15.69 -5.00 -1.29
N ASP A 258 15.92 -3.70 -1.05
CA ASP A 258 17.25 -3.07 -1.10
C ASP A 258 18.14 -3.53 0.08
#